data_AF-I1CH31-F1
#
_entry.id   AF-I1CH31-F1
#
_cell.length_a   1.000
_cell.length_b   1.000
_cell.length_c   1.000
_cell.angle_alpha   90.00
_cell.angle_beta   90.00
_cell.angle_gamma   90.00
#
_symmetry.space_group_name_H-M   'P 1'
#
loop_
_entity.id
_entity.type
_entity.pdbx_description
1 polymer ?
#
loop_
_entity_poly.entity_id
_entity_poly.type
_entity_poly.pdbx_seq_one_letter_code
_entity_poly.pdbx_strand_id
1 'polypeptide(L)'
;METCGIDHRLSLPYNPLGNSTNESFVGIVKRALVKRLQGKKDEWNLFLPSIQYAMNIIPAIRNRIMTTQRIDNEYFTKKHRIVHQQFPTNSEVMIKKVNRNSKTDPRYEGPFVVHGVTKNGSYILTDKTGALLSRDVPTSHIKLISTDNVVNNRADQQQYDVQAIIQHKGNNTSNYKYLVRWKGYPPEYDTWEPASSFDDMSMIEQYWARRNVNNNIGKN
;
A
#
# COMPACT_ATOMS: atom_id res chain seq x y z
N MET A 1 -30.11 -10.31 18.29
CA MET A 1 -30.41 -11.42 17.37
C MET A 1 -30.67 -10.81 16.01
N GLU A 2 -29.85 -11.12 15.00
CA GLU A 2 -30.17 -10.86 13.60
C GLU A 2 -31.34 -11.79 13.23
N THR A 3 -32.54 -11.25 13.17
CA THR A 3 -33.80 -12.02 13.10
C THR A 3 -34.04 -12.69 11.75
N CYS A 4 -33.22 -12.42 10.73
CA CYS A 4 -33.48 -12.84 9.35
C CYS A 4 -32.27 -13.51 8.65
N GLY A 5 -31.14 -13.72 9.33
CA GLY A 5 -29.91 -14.23 8.69
C GLY A 5 -29.31 -13.29 7.63
N ILE A 6 -29.66 -12.00 7.67
CA ILE A 6 -29.17 -10.98 6.74
C ILE A 6 -27.93 -10.32 7.34
N ASP A 7 -26.79 -10.46 6.67
CA ASP A 7 -25.55 -9.76 6.98
C ASP A 7 -25.67 -8.26 6.65
N HIS A 8 -25.73 -7.42 7.68
CA HIS A 8 -25.84 -5.97 7.51
C HIS A 8 -24.45 -5.33 7.36
N ARG A 9 -24.15 -4.86 6.14
CA ARG A 9 -22.88 -4.18 5.82
C ARG A 9 -23.05 -2.68 5.71
N LEU A 10 -22.17 -1.95 6.37
CA LEU A 10 -22.10 -0.49 6.31
C LEU A 10 -20.91 -0.05 5.46
N SER A 11 -21.12 0.96 4.62
CA SER A 11 -20.02 1.65 3.95
C SER A 11 -19.17 2.40 4.98
N LEU A 12 -17.86 2.43 4.78
CA LEU A 12 -16.97 3.17 5.66
C LEU A 12 -17.30 4.67 5.69
N PRO A 13 -17.10 5.33 6.85
CA PRO A 13 -17.28 6.77 6.96
C PRO A 13 -16.48 7.53 5.91
N TYR A 14 -17.13 8.50 5.27
CA TYR A 14 -16.53 9.39 4.27
C TYR A 14 -15.96 8.67 3.03
N ASN A 15 -16.40 7.44 2.74
CA ASN A 15 -16.02 6.71 1.54
C ASN A 15 -17.20 6.55 0.57
N PRO A 16 -17.52 7.59 -0.25
CA PRO A 16 -18.68 7.56 -1.15
C PRO A 16 -18.60 6.44 -2.19
N LEU A 17 -17.38 5.99 -2.54
CA LEU A 17 -17.19 4.88 -3.47
C LEU A 17 -17.82 3.56 -2.99
N GLY A 18 -17.93 3.38 -1.66
CA GLY A 18 -18.54 2.20 -1.07
C GLY A 18 -20.02 2.01 -1.41
N ASN A 19 -20.71 3.06 -1.86
CA ASN A 19 -22.12 3.02 -2.30
C ASN A 19 -22.30 3.61 -3.72
N SER A 20 -21.23 3.68 -4.51
CA SER A 20 -21.18 4.39 -5.80
C SER A 20 -22.19 3.89 -6.84
N THR A 21 -22.45 2.59 -6.89
CA THR A 21 -23.43 1.99 -7.82
C THR A 21 -24.82 2.55 -7.53
N ASN A 22 -25.24 2.54 -6.26
CA ASN A 22 -26.53 3.09 -5.84
C ASN A 22 -26.58 4.61 -6.06
N GLU A 23 -25.53 5.36 -5.74
CA GLU A 23 -25.47 6.80 -6.00
C GLU A 23 -25.65 7.13 -7.48
N SER A 24 -25.02 6.35 -8.37
CA SER A 24 -25.19 6.47 -9.82
C SER A 24 -26.64 6.24 -10.24
N PHE A 25 -27.27 5.18 -9.72
CA PHE A 25 -28.69 4.90 -9.98
C PHE A 25 -29.62 6.02 -9.45
N VAL A 26 -29.40 6.51 -8.24
CA VAL A 26 -30.14 7.65 -7.68
C VAL A 26 -30.00 8.87 -8.57
N GLY A 27 -28.79 9.16 -9.08
CA GLY A 27 -28.55 10.24 -10.02
C GLY A 27 -29.31 10.08 -11.33
N ILE A 28 -29.37 8.86 -11.88
CA ILE A 28 -30.14 8.55 -13.10
C ILE A 28 -31.65 8.79 -12.86
N VAL A 29 -32.19 8.25 -11.77
CA VAL A 29 -33.61 8.39 -11.40
C VAL A 29 -33.96 9.86 -11.21
N LYS A 30 -33.14 10.63 -10.47
CA LYS A 30 -33.34 12.08 -10.29
C LYS A 30 -33.37 12.83 -11.61
N ARG A 31 -32.42 12.56 -12.52
CA ARG A 31 -32.39 13.20 -13.85
C ARG A 31 -33.63 12.84 -14.69
N ALA A 32 -34.09 11.59 -14.63
CA ALA A 32 -35.29 11.15 -15.32
C ALA A 32 -36.55 11.83 -14.76
N LEU A 33 -36.67 11.90 -13.43
CA LEU A 33 -37.76 12.59 -12.73
C LEU A 33 -37.81 14.06 -13.11
N VAL A 34 -36.68 14.78 -13.02
CA VAL A 34 -36.62 16.21 -13.37
C VAL A 34 -37.07 16.47 -14.81
N LYS A 35 -36.64 15.63 -15.76
CA LYS A 35 -37.07 15.73 -17.17
C LYS A 35 -38.56 15.47 -17.35
N ARG A 36 -39.12 14.51 -16.60
CA ARG A 36 -40.53 14.13 -16.70
C ARG A 36 -41.46 15.15 -16.04
N LEU A 37 -41.00 15.77 -14.96
CA LEU A 37 -41.74 16.75 -14.16
C LEU A 37 -41.88 18.13 -14.81
N GLN A 38 -41.04 18.46 -15.80
CA GLN A 38 -41.10 19.72 -16.57
C GLN A 38 -41.23 20.99 -15.70
N GLY A 39 -40.68 20.98 -14.48
CA GLY A 39 -40.74 22.11 -13.55
C GLY A 39 -41.76 22.01 -12.41
N LYS A 40 -42.69 21.05 -12.43
CA LYS A 40 -43.58 20.75 -11.29
C LYS A 40 -42.81 19.96 -10.22
N LYS A 41 -42.82 20.39 -8.96
CA LYS A 41 -42.02 19.71 -7.90
C LYS A 41 -42.81 18.70 -7.07
N ASP A 42 -44.12 18.86 -6.98
CA ASP A 42 -44.93 18.17 -5.97
C ASP A 42 -45.47 16.81 -6.43
N GLU A 43 -45.42 16.53 -7.74
CA GLU A 43 -46.02 15.35 -8.38
C GLU A 43 -45.00 14.21 -8.67
N TRP A 44 -43.84 14.20 -8.00
CA TRP A 44 -42.74 13.25 -8.30
C TRP A 44 -43.13 11.78 -8.12
N ASN A 45 -44.04 11.50 -7.18
CA ASN A 45 -44.53 10.17 -6.83
C ASN A 45 -45.30 9.51 -7.99
N LEU A 46 -45.99 10.30 -8.82
CA LEU A 46 -46.73 9.77 -9.98
C LEU A 46 -45.80 9.18 -11.04
N PHE A 47 -44.57 9.70 -11.13
CA PHE A 47 -43.62 9.32 -12.17
C PHE A 47 -42.59 8.28 -11.71
N LEU A 48 -42.43 8.07 -10.40
CA LEU A 48 -41.45 7.10 -9.90
C LEU A 48 -41.70 5.66 -10.39
N PRO A 49 -42.94 5.11 -10.36
CA PRO A 49 -43.18 3.74 -10.85
C PRO A 49 -42.93 3.59 -12.34
N SER A 50 -43.30 4.60 -13.14
CA SER A 50 -43.07 4.56 -14.59
C SER A 50 -41.59 4.63 -14.95
N ILE A 51 -40.80 5.40 -14.20
CA ILE A 51 -39.33 5.46 -14.35
C ILE A 51 -38.69 4.14 -13.92
N GLN A 52 -39.09 3.58 -12.78
CA GLN A 52 -38.59 2.29 -12.31
C GLN A 52 -38.87 1.18 -13.33
N TYR A 53 -40.08 1.14 -13.88
CA TYR A 53 -40.45 0.21 -14.94
C TYR A 53 -39.56 0.39 -16.18
N ALA A 54 -39.41 1.63 -16.65
CA ALA A 54 -38.60 1.94 -17.83
C ALA A 54 -37.13 1.53 -17.66
N MET A 55 -36.55 1.73 -16.47
CA MET A 55 -35.15 1.37 -16.20
C MET A 55 -34.91 -0.14 -16.12
N ASN A 56 -35.87 -0.89 -15.55
CA ASN A 56 -35.69 -2.33 -15.34
C ASN A 56 -36.06 -3.18 -16.54
N ILE A 57 -37.17 -2.84 -17.21
CA ILE A 57 -37.81 -3.69 -18.21
C ILE A 57 -37.39 -3.34 -19.63
N ILE A 58 -37.17 -2.06 -19.95
CA ILE A 58 -36.84 -1.65 -21.32
C ILE A 58 -35.36 -1.98 -21.60
N PRO A 59 -35.04 -2.99 -22.45
CA PRO A 59 -33.67 -3.47 -22.60
C PRO A 59 -32.72 -2.41 -23.15
N ALA A 60 -33.22 -1.56 -24.06
CA ALA A 60 -32.44 -0.46 -24.63
C ALA A 60 -31.98 0.56 -23.56
N ILE A 61 -32.83 0.87 -22.57
CA ILE A 61 -32.51 1.79 -21.49
C ILE A 61 -31.54 1.13 -20.51
N ARG A 62 -31.81 -0.13 -20.12
CA ARG A 62 -30.93 -0.91 -19.25
C ARG A 62 -29.52 -1.03 -19.81
N ASN A 63 -29.40 -1.40 -21.09
CA ASN A 63 -28.11 -1.53 -21.77
C ASN A 63 -27.38 -0.18 -21.83
N ARG A 64 -28.10 0.92 -22.11
CA ARG A 64 -27.50 2.26 -22.09
C ARG A 64 -26.99 2.66 -20.72
N ILE A 65 -27.72 2.35 -19.64
CA ILE A 65 -27.27 2.62 -18.27
C ILE A 65 -25.98 1.85 -17.98
N MET A 66 -25.95 0.56 -18.30
CA MET A 66 -24.76 -0.28 -18.09
C MET A 66 -23.56 0.21 -18.91
N THR A 67 -23.75 0.60 -20.17
CA THR A 67 -22.65 1.11 -21.00
C THR A 67 -22.13 2.45 -20.50
N THR A 68 -23.00 3.38 -20.08
CA THR A 68 -22.57 4.64 -19.46
C THR A 68 -21.80 4.37 -18.17
N GLN A 69 -22.29 3.51 -17.27
CA GLN A 69 -21.57 3.13 -16.05
C GLN A 69 -20.19 2.52 -16.34
N ARG A 70 -20.09 1.67 -17.37
CA ARG A 70 -18.80 1.09 -17.79
C ARG A 70 -17.83 2.16 -18.28
N ILE A 71 -18.28 3.07 -19.15
CA ILE A 71 -17.45 4.16 -19.69
C ILE A 71 -16.98 5.09 -18.57
N ASP A 72 -17.88 5.47 -17.66
CA ASP A 72 -17.55 6.33 -16.52
C ASP A 72 -16.53 5.65 -15.59
N ASN A 73 -16.68 4.34 -15.36
CA ASN A 73 -15.71 3.56 -14.59
C ASN A 73 -14.34 3.50 -15.30
N GLU A 74 -14.30 3.25 -16.60
CA GLU A 74 -13.06 3.26 -17.39
C GLU A 74 -12.37 4.63 -17.39
N TYR A 75 -13.14 5.71 -17.45
CA TYR A 75 -12.59 7.05 -17.30
C TYR A 75 -12.05 7.28 -15.89
N PHE A 76 -12.77 6.81 -14.87
CA PHE A 76 -12.35 6.92 -13.47
C PHE A 76 -11.04 6.19 -13.22
N THR A 77 -10.89 4.95 -13.70
CA THR A 77 -9.68 4.13 -13.52
C THR A 77 -8.47 4.73 -14.22
N LYS A 78 -8.65 5.36 -15.39
CA LYS A 78 -7.57 6.06 -16.10
C LYS A 78 -7.14 7.35 -15.38
N LYS A 79 -8.10 8.10 -14.85
CA LYS A 79 -7.84 9.41 -14.23
C LYS A 79 -7.31 9.30 -12.80
N HIS A 80 -7.77 8.30 -12.05
CA HIS A 80 -7.43 8.14 -10.64
C HIS A 80 -6.37 7.06 -10.49
N ARG A 81 -5.31 7.36 -9.72
CA ARG A 81 -4.30 6.38 -9.35
C ARG A 81 -4.92 5.37 -8.37
N ILE A 82 -5.37 4.23 -8.89
CA ILE A 82 -5.89 3.13 -8.09
C ILE A 82 -4.70 2.33 -7.54
N VAL A 83 -4.73 2.08 -6.23
CA VAL A 83 -3.73 1.25 -5.56
C VAL A 83 -4.15 -0.22 -5.72
N HIS A 84 -3.44 -0.96 -6.57
CA HIS A 84 -3.72 -2.37 -6.83
C HIS A 84 -3.07 -3.31 -5.80
N GLN A 85 -1.89 -2.94 -5.30
CA GLN A 85 -1.16 -3.72 -4.30
C GLN A 85 -1.43 -3.16 -2.90
N GLN A 86 -1.84 -4.03 -1.98
CA GLN A 86 -2.06 -3.65 -0.59
C GLN A 86 -0.74 -3.23 0.06
N PHE A 87 -0.80 -2.26 0.97
CA PHE A 87 0.36 -1.85 1.75
C PHE A 87 0.77 -2.99 2.70
N PRO A 88 2.07 -3.32 2.78
CA PRO A 88 2.52 -4.36 3.68
C PRO A 88 2.27 -3.95 5.14
N THR A 89 2.05 -4.95 5.99
CA THR A 89 1.96 -4.75 7.44
C THR A 89 3.24 -4.10 7.97
N ASN A 90 3.10 -3.29 9.01
CA ASN A 90 4.16 -2.48 9.60
C ASN A 90 4.66 -1.28 8.76
N SER A 91 4.03 -0.98 7.61
CA SER A 91 4.36 0.23 6.86
C SER A 91 3.86 1.50 7.55
N GLU A 92 4.60 2.60 7.40
CA GLU A 92 4.18 3.91 7.90
C GLU A 92 3.31 4.62 6.87
N VAL A 93 2.17 5.13 7.34
CA VAL A 93 1.16 5.76 6.51
C VAL A 93 0.59 7.02 7.18
N MET A 94 0.20 8.01 6.38
CA MET A 94 -0.60 9.13 6.86
C MET A 94 -2.07 8.96 6.52
N ILE A 95 -2.94 9.51 7.35
CA ILE A 95 -4.38 9.57 7.09
C ILE A 95 -4.73 10.94 6.52
N LYS A 96 -5.45 10.97 5.40
CA LYS A 96 -5.97 12.20 4.80
C LYS A 96 -7.20 12.70 5.57
N LYS A 97 -7.18 13.96 6.03
CA LYS A 97 -8.38 14.60 6.58
C LYS A 97 -9.38 14.89 5.46
N VAL A 98 -10.55 14.25 5.51
CA VAL A 98 -11.65 14.50 4.54
C VAL A 98 -12.41 15.78 4.88
N ASN A 99 -12.71 16.01 6.17
CA ASN A 99 -13.35 17.22 6.65
C ASN A 99 -12.31 18.14 7.28
N ARG A 100 -11.91 19.18 6.54
CA ARG A 100 -11.02 20.24 7.06
C ARG A 100 -11.90 21.40 7.52
N ASN A 101 -11.79 21.77 8.79
CA ASN A 101 -12.57 22.87 9.36
C ASN A 101 -11.91 24.22 9.07
N SER A 102 -10.58 24.26 8.98
CA SER A 102 -9.82 25.45 8.58
C SER A 102 -8.97 25.22 7.33
N LYS A 103 -8.75 26.29 6.55
CA LYS A 103 -7.83 26.31 5.41
C LYS A 103 -6.38 26.06 5.83
N THR A 104 -6.02 26.44 7.06
CA THR A 104 -4.67 26.28 7.64
C THR A 104 -4.42 24.89 8.22
N ASP A 105 -5.46 24.08 8.44
CA ASP A 105 -5.30 22.75 9.04
C ASP A 105 -4.47 21.83 8.15
N PRO A 106 -3.59 20.97 8.69
CA PRO A 106 -2.84 20.03 7.89
C PRO A 106 -3.78 19.09 7.14
N ARG A 107 -3.44 18.79 5.87
CA ARG A 107 -4.24 17.91 5.01
C ARG A 107 -4.15 16.44 5.41
N TYR A 108 -3.07 16.07 6.09
CA TYR A 108 -2.79 14.72 6.53
C TYR A 108 -2.49 14.71 8.03
N GLU A 109 -2.93 13.67 8.72
CA GLU A 109 -2.67 13.41 10.14
C GLU A 109 -1.69 12.27 10.27
N GLY A 110 -0.72 12.49 11.17
CA GLY A 110 0.18 11.51 11.76
C GLY A 110 1.02 10.69 10.78
N PRO A 111 2.15 10.15 11.23
CA PRO A 111 2.52 8.80 10.84
C PRO A 111 1.74 7.81 11.71
N PHE A 112 1.08 6.86 11.05
CA PHE A 112 0.43 5.70 11.64
C PHE A 112 1.07 4.44 11.08
N VAL A 113 1.01 3.35 11.83
CA VAL A 113 1.56 2.06 11.37
C VAL A 113 0.41 1.15 10.94
N VAL A 114 0.59 0.47 9.81
CA VAL A 114 -0.38 -0.54 9.35
C VAL A 114 -0.28 -1.78 10.23
N HIS A 115 -1.30 -2.04 11.05
CA HIS A 115 -1.37 -3.25 11.85
C HIS A 115 -1.88 -4.43 11.03
N GLY A 116 -2.91 -4.21 10.21
CA GLY A 116 -3.50 -5.26 9.39
C GLY A 116 -4.52 -4.75 8.39
N VAL A 117 -5.05 -5.68 7.59
CA VAL A 117 -6.04 -5.42 6.55
C VAL A 117 -7.27 -6.29 6.82
N THR A 118 -8.45 -5.67 6.79
CA THR A 118 -9.74 -6.35 6.89
C THR A 118 -10.08 -7.09 5.59
N LYS A 119 -11.08 -7.99 5.63
CA LYS A 119 -11.57 -8.69 4.44
C LYS A 119 -12.03 -7.76 3.31
N ASN A 120 -12.44 -6.53 3.67
CA ASN A 120 -12.93 -5.52 2.73
C ASN A 120 -11.81 -4.62 2.18
N GLY A 121 -10.53 -4.93 2.45
CA GLY A 121 -9.39 -4.14 1.97
C GLY A 121 -9.19 -2.82 2.69
N SER A 122 -9.80 -2.66 3.87
CA SER A 122 -9.63 -1.47 4.73
C SER A 122 -8.57 -1.75 5.78
N TYR A 123 -7.83 -0.72 6.20
CA TYR A 123 -6.67 -0.88 7.06
C TYR A 123 -7.00 -0.57 8.51
N ILE A 124 -6.48 -1.42 9.39
CA ILE A 124 -6.44 -1.22 10.83
C ILE A 124 -5.09 -0.58 11.12
N LEU A 125 -5.12 0.61 11.73
CA LEU A 125 -3.94 1.42 11.99
C LEU A 125 -3.67 1.52 13.48
N THR A 126 -2.40 1.55 13.85
CA THR A 126 -1.94 1.84 15.21
C THR A 126 -1.22 3.18 15.25
N ASP A 127 -1.41 3.91 16.35
CA ASP A 127 -0.61 5.10 16.65
C ASP A 127 0.82 4.70 17.05
N LYS A 128 1.72 5.69 17.17
CA LYS A 128 3.12 5.49 17.63
C LYS A 128 3.23 4.84 19.02
N THR A 129 2.18 4.94 19.82
CA THR A 129 2.09 4.35 21.16
C THR A 129 1.65 2.87 21.14
N GLY A 130 1.32 2.33 19.97
CA GLY A 130 0.78 0.98 19.80
C GLY A 130 -0.73 0.86 20.02
N ALA A 131 -1.42 1.96 20.37
CA ALA A 131 -2.88 1.95 20.50
C ALA A 131 -3.56 1.83 19.13
N LEU A 132 -4.55 0.96 19.03
CA LEU A 132 -5.36 0.80 17.82
C LEU A 132 -6.25 2.02 17.60
N LEU A 133 -6.32 2.47 16.35
CA LEU A 133 -7.26 3.50 15.96
C LEU A 133 -8.69 2.96 16.06
N SER A 134 -9.61 3.76 16.59
CA SER A 134 -10.99 3.35 16.84
C SER A 134 -11.81 3.09 15.57
N ARG A 135 -11.27 3.40 14.38
CA ARG A 135 -11.95 3.19 13.10
C ARG A 135 -11.01 2.55 12.08
N ASP A 136 -11.62 1.78 11.18
CA ASP A 136 -10.96 1.31 9.96
C ASP A 136 -10.85 2.44 8.94
N VAL A 137 -9.73 2.46 8.21
CA VAL A 137 -9.44 3.52 7.23
C VAL A 137 -9.39 2.91 5.83
N PRO A 138 -10.13 3.47 4.85
CA PRO A 138 -10.10 2.97 3.47
C PRO A 138 -8.79 3.36 2.77
N THR A 139 -8.36 2.58 1.79
CA THR A 139 -7.15 2.82 0.98
C THR A 139 -7.09 4.23 0.39
N SER A 140 -8.23 4.81 -0.01
CA SER A 140 -8.33 6.15 -0.59
C SER A 140 -7.94 7.28 0.38
N HIS A 141 -7.99 7.02 1.69
CA HIS A 141 -7.66 7.98 2.74
C HIS A 141 -6.25 7.78 3.28
N ILE A 142 -5.50 6.80 2.78
CA ILE A 142 -4.18 6.45 3.29
C ILE A 142 -3.12 6.87 2.28
N LYS A 143 -2.02 7.42 2.77
CA LYS A 143 -0.83 7.70 1.98
C LYS A 143 0.37 7.01 2.60
N LEU A 144 0.98 6.09 1.86
CA LEU A 144 2.24 5.45 2.25
C LEU A 144 3.36 6.50 2.36
N ILE A 145 4.07 6.47 3.47
CA ILE A 145 5.24 7.31 3.75
C ILE A 145 6.52 6.50 3.50
N SER A 146 6.65 5.36 4.18
CA SER A 146 7.83 4.52 4.13
C SER A 146 7.47 3.03 4.34
N THR A 147 8.25 2.17 3.70
CA THR A 147 8.25 0.71 3.89
C THR A 147 9.44 0.24 4.72
N ASP A 148 10.26 1.14 5.27
CA ASP A 148 11.57 0.81 5.85
C ASP A 148 11.42 -0.05 7.12
N ASN A 149 10.33 0.13 7.87
CA ASN A 149 9.97 -0.75 8.99
C ASN A 149 9.64 -2.21 8.57
N VAL A 150 9.34 -2.44 7.29
CA VAL A 150 9.19 -3.78 6.70
C VAL A 150 10.56 -4.33 6.29
N VAL A 151 11.45 -3.49 5.76
CA VAL A 151 12.80 -3.87 5.34
C VAL A 151 13.66 -4.26 6.55
N ASN A 152 13.54 -3.54 7.66
CA ASN A 152 14.23 -3.86 8.92
C ASN A 152 13.74 -5.16 9.60
N ASN A 153 12.64 -5.76 9.13
CA ASN A 153 12.11 -7.04 9.62
C ASN A 153 12.21 -8.18 8.60
N ARG A 154 12.75 -7.93 7.40
CA ARG A 154 13.14 -9.05 6.52
C ARG A 154 14.39 -9.66 7.12
N ALA A 155 14.32 -10.94 7.43
CA ALA A 155 15.42 -11.77 7.94
C ALA A 155 16.70 -11.77 7.07
N ASP A 156 16.70 -11.04 5.94
CA ASP A 156 17.80 -10.91 4.99
C ASP A 156 18.87 -9.87 5.39
N GLN A 157 18.70 -9.15 6.51
CA GLN A 157 19.72 -8.27 7.10
C GLN A 157 20.18 -8.77 8.47
N GLN A 158 20.41 -10.08 8.61
CA GLN A 158 21.21 -10.55 9.74
C GLN A 158 22.64 -10.00 9.59
N GLN A 159 22.96 -8.97 10.37
CA GLN A 159 24.34 -8.54 10.54
C GLN A 159 25.08 -9.61 11.35
N TYR A 160 26.22 -10.05 10.84
CA TYR A 160 27.10 -11.01 11.49
C TYR A 160 28.47 -10.39 11.72
N ASP A 161 29.05 -10.66 12.89
CA ASP A 161 30.40 -10.22 13.22
C ASP A 161 31.43 -10.97 12.35
N VAL A 162 32.20 -10.21 11.58
CA VAL A 162 33.35 -10.73 10.83
C VAL A 162 34.53 -10.92 11.77
N GLN A 163 35.12 -12.11 11.80
CA GLN A 163 36.35 -12.38 12.53
C GLN A 163 37.59 -12.03 11.69
N ALA A 164 37.62 -12.46 10.43
CA ALA A 164 38.71 -12.15 9.50
C ALA A 164 38.32 -12.43 8.05
N ILE A 165 38.98 -11.76 7.10
CA ILE A 165 38.97 -12.14 5.68
C ILE A 165 40.13 -13.11 5.44
N ILE A 166 39.82 -14.30 4.93
CA ILE A 166 40.81 -15.37 4.73
C ILE A 166 41.43 -15.27 3.33
N GLN A 167 40.60 -15.07 2.31
CA GLN A 167 41.02 -15.04 0.91
C GLN A 167 40.18 -14.04 0.11
N HIS A 168 40.68 -13.66 -1.07
CA HIS A 168 39.90 -12.94 -2.07
C HIS A 168 39.96 -13.67 -3.41
N LYS A 169 38.95 -13.50 -4.25
CA LYS A 169 38.94 -13.93 -5.65
C LYS A 169 38.39 -12.84 -6.55
N GLY A 170 38.94 -12.72 -7.75
CA GLY A 170 38.58 -11.71 -8.73
C GLY A 170 39.81 -11.18 -9.47
N ASN A 171 39.59 -10.74 -10.69
CA ASN A 171 40.61 -10.25 -11.62
C ASN A 171 40.73 -8.72 -11.62
N ASN A 172 39.68 -8.00 -11.22
CA ASN A 172 39.64 -6.53 -11.14
C ASN A 172 39.18 -6.06 -9.75
N THR A 173 39.69 -4.90 -9.31
CA THR A 173 39.39 -4.28 -8.00
C THR A 173 37.89 -4.12 -7.71
N SER A 174 37.07 -3.90 -8.74
CA SER A 174 35.61 -3.75 -8.61
C SER A 174 34.86 -5.07 -8.41
N ASN A 175 35.47 -6.20 -8.76
CA ASN A 175 34.84 -7.52 -8.75
C ASN A 175 35.41 -8.46 -7.67
N TYR A 176 36.13 -7.94 -6.69
CA TYR A 176 36.65 -8.77 -5.61
C TYR A 176 35.51 -9.31 -4.73
N LYS A 177 35.51 -10.63 -4.56
CA LYS A 177 34.76 -11.32 -3.51
C LYS A 177 35.73 -11.77 -2.44
N TYR A 178 35.35 -11.62 -1.19
CA TYR A 178 36.15 -11.96 -0.01
C TYR A 178 35.55 -13.17 0.68
N LEU A 179 36.39 -14.14 1.03
CA LEU A 179 35.99 -15.28 1.86
C LEU A 179 36.03 -14.85 3.32
N VAL A 180 34.86 -14.77 3.94
CA VAL A 180 34.66 -14.23 5.28
C VAL A 180 34.66 -15.36 6.30
N ARG A 181 35.52 -15.26 7.31
CA ARG A 181 35.42 -16.06 8.55
C ARG A 181 34.49 -15.35 9.51
N TRP A 182 33.39 -15.99 9.84
CA TRP A 182 32.40 -15.48 10.79
C TRP A 182 32.81 -15.77 12.22
N LYS A 183 32.64 -14.79 13.12
CA LYS A 183 33.00 -14.93 14.53
C LYS A 183 32.06 -15.92 15.22
N GLY A 184 32.62 -16.94 15.86
CA GLY A 184 31.86 -17.97 16.56
C GLY A 184 31.33 -19.12 15.69
N TYR A 185 31.65 -19.12 14.39
CA TYR A 185 31.33 -20.21 13.47
C TYR A 185 32.59 -20.95 13.01
N PRO A 186 32.51 -22.27 12.78
CA PRO A 186 33.63 -23.02 12.24
C PRO A 186 33.86 -22.68 10.76
N PRO A 187 35.06 -22.97 10.21
CA PRO A 187 35.43 -22.66 8.82
C PRO A 187 34.48 -23.20 7.74
N GLU A 188 33.68 -24.21 8.09
CA GLU A 188 32.67 -24.82 7.21
C GLU A 188 31.58 -23.84 6.77
N TYR A 189 31.36 -22.76 7.53
CA TYR A 189 30.38 -21.73 7.23
C TYR A 189 30.99 -20.48 6.56
N ASP A 190 32.27 -20.53 6.16
CA ASP A 190 32.92 -19.40 5.49
C ASP A 190 32.25 -19.14 4.12
N THR A 191 31.72 -17.93 3.91
CA THR A 191 31.00 -17.56 2.68
C THR A 191 31.74 -16.48 1.89
N TRP A 192 31.43 -16.38 0.59
CA TRP A 192 32.05 -15.42 -0.33
C TRP A 192 31.18 -14.18 -0.47
N GLU A 193 31.57 -13.09 0.17
CA GLU A 193 30.82 -11.84 0.16
C GLU A 193 31.47 -10.77 -0.75
N PRO A 194 30.67 -9.97 -1.47
CA PRO A 194 31.18 -8.84 -2.25
C PRO A 194 31.63 -7.68 -1.33
N ALA A 195 32.52 -6.82 -1.82
CA ALA A 195 32.96 -5.63 -1.08
C ALA A 195 31.79 -4.72 -0.64
N SER A 196 30.69 -4.69 -1.39
CA SER A 196 29.48 -3.92 -1.07
C SER A 196 28.66 -4.47 0.11
N SER A 197 28.99 -5.66 0.61
CA SER A 197 28.30 -6.30 1.74
C SER A 197 28.89 -5.95 3.10
N PHE A 198 30.00 -5.20 3.14
CA PHE A 198 30.68 -4.81 4.38
C PHE A 198 30.30 -3.38 4.76
N ASP A 199 29.87 -3.19 6.02
CA ASP A 199 29.56 -1.87 6.57
C ASP A 199 30.84 -1.05 6.87
N ASP A 200 31.92 -1.72 7.26
CA ASP A 200 33.23 -1.11 7.55
C ASP A 200 34.34 -1.69 6.66
N MET A 201 35.07 -0.81 5.98
CA MET A 201 36.19 -1.15 5.10
C MET A 201 37.45 -1.56 5.87
N SER A 202 37.50 -1.36 7.19
CA SER A 202 38.67 -1.66 8.03
C SER A 202 39.13 -3.13 7.92
N MET A 203 38.20 -4.08 7.77
CA MET A 203 38.52 -5.50 7.62
C MET A 203 39.22 -5.82 6.29
N ILE A 204 38.78 -5.16 5.22
CA ILE A 204 39.38 -5.28 3.88
C ILE A 204 40.78 -4.65 3.89
N GLU A 205 40.93 -3.48 4.51
CA GLU A 205 42.24 -2.81 4.64
C GLU A 205 43.25 -3.67 5.41
N GLN A 206 42.85 -4.24 6.55
CA GLN A 206 43.69 -5.14 7.34
C GLN A 206 44.14 -6.37 6.54
N TYR A 207 43.25 -6.94 5.72
CA TYR A 207 43.57 -8.07 4.85
C TYR A 207 44.65 -7.74 3.83
N TRP A 208 44.50 -6.62 3.11
CA TRP A 208 45.48 -6.18 2.12
C TRP A 208 46.80 -5.75 2.74
N ALA A 209 46.78 -5.11 3.92
CA ALA A 209 47.98 -4.77 4.68
C ALA A 209 48.80 -6.03 5.02
N ARG A 210 48.16 -7.09 5.55
CA ARG A 210 48.83 -8.37 5.85
C ARG A 210 49.43 -9.02 4.60
N ARG A 211 48.72 -8.96 3.47
CA ARG A 211 49.17 -9.57 2.21
C ARG A 211 50.35 -8.83 1.57
N ASN A 212 50.35 -7.50 1.60
CA ASN A 212 51.46 -6.69 1.08
C ASN A 212 52.76 -6.95 1.84
N VAL A 213 52.68 -7.16 3.16
CA VAL A 213 53.83 -7.55 3.98
C VAL A 213 54.37 -8.92 3.55
N ASN A 214 53.50 -9.93 3.37
CA ASN A 214 53.92 -11.27 2.95
C ASN A 214 54.54 -11.31 1.53
N ASN A 215 54.05 -10.47 0.60
CA ASN A 215 54.64 -10.36 -0.73
C ASN A 215 56.06 -9.74 -0.70
N ASN A 216 56.34 -8.89 0.28
CA ASN A 216 57.65 -8.23 0.40
C ASN A 216 58.71 -9.15 1.03
N ILE A 217 58.28 -10.11 1.86
CA ILE A 217 59.17 -11.09 2.51
C ILE A 217 59.65 -12.17 1.52
N GLY A 218 58.86 -12.51 0.50
CA GLY A 218 59.23 -13.51 -0.53
C GLY A 218 60.07 -12.98 -1.70
N LYS A 219 60.54 -11.72 -1.64
CA LYS A 219 61.35 -11.06 -2.68
C LYS A 219 62.77 -10.69 -2.23
N ASN A 220 63.18 -11.11 -1.04
CA ASN A 220 64.58 -11.07 -0.59
C ASN A 220 65.21 -12.45 -0.67
#